data_AF-A0A5N6E1T5-F1
#
_entry.id   AF-A0A5N6E1T5-F1
#
_cell.length_a   1.000
_cell.length_b   1.000
_cell.length_c   1.000
_cell.angle_alpha   90.00
_cell.angle_beta   90.00
_cell.angle_gamma   90.00
#
_symmetry.space_group_name_H-M   'P 1'
#
loop_
_entity.id
_entity.type
_entity.pdbx_description
1 polymer ?
#
loop_
_entity_poly.entity_id
_entity_poly.type
_entity_poly.pdbx_seq_one_letter_code
_entity_poly.pdbx_strand_id
1 'polypeptide(L)'
;MLRIGIIQISIGARVGTRAVLLPGTVVEPFAEVQPGVCVDGTIKGDDVDFHEKHTTESDGTWSMLRYTLTLLLIDVLPAVSAIPAVALCAYVSWHNETQQNLLATTLVLAIPVTVLSIISYASLLTGLIRFTARYMAPGIYSRRGMHAWAAWLTHRLMSDARAGLFAFYASLLTPSWLRLLGARIGREVEVSTIVAPPSLLHADDGSFLADDVLLAPFELTGGKLVLGVSSIGKRAFVGNSGIVRPYHSTPDGSLVGVLGSAPVPSQINAGSSWLGRPAICIPRRMDALPDPKLAFDPPLRLKIARGAIESMRLIPLVISALLIESLVVSMLTVLDHCALTIAILAGGILLFTAGVVSCLIATAAKWVLMPNVAAGHQHPLWSSFVWRNELALTFVESLALPWMLRLLYGTPLLNMWLRTMGAEIGQGVWCETHRFPEAELVSLGNGVTVNRQCVMQTHLFHDRLMRLDRVTLKDGATLGPAAIPLPGTIIGSGSTIGPLSLVMRGEHVPDSSQWLGNPIRPWENSPKCA
;
A
#
# COMPACT_ATOMS: atom_id res chain seq x y z
N MET A 1 -2.92 22.88 14.42
CA MET A 1 -2.93 24.09 13.56
C MET A 1 -3.64 23.75 12.25
N LEU A 2 -4.82 24.31 11.98
CA LEU A 2 -5.51 24.14 10.70
C LEU A 2 -4.99 25.22 9.74
N ARG A 3 -4.37 24.84 8.63
CA ARG A 3 -3.93 25.77 7.59
C ARG A 3 -4.84 25.62 6.37
N ILE A 4 -5.52 26.71 6.02
CA ILE A 4 -6.37 26.80 4.84
C ILE A 4 -5.77 27.88 3.96
N GLY A 5 -5.64 27.61 2.67
CA GLY A 5 -5.03 28.51 1.71
C GLY A 5 -5.26 28.01 0.30
N ILE A 6 -5.11 28.92 -0.66
CA ILE A 6 -5.32 28.64 -2.07
C ILE A 6 -4.09 27.91 -2.60
N ILE A 7 -4.30 26.88 -3.42
CA ILE A 7 -3.26 26.26 -4.22
C ILE A 7 -3.51 26.72 -5.66
N GLN A 8 -2.51 27.34 -6.28
CA GLN A 8 -2.58 27.77 -7.68
C GLN A 8 -1.70 26.87 -8.53
N ILE A 9 -2.29 26.22 -9.53
CA ILE A 9 -1.57 25.38 -10.51
C ILE A 9 -1.78 26.01 -11.88
N SER A 10 -0.71 26.53 -12.45
CA SER A 10 -0.77 27.27 -13.71
C SER A 10 -0.79 26.35 -14.92
N ILE A 11 -1.06 26.91 -16.10
CA ILE A 11 -1.07 26.16 -17.36
C ILE A 11 0.28 25.46 -17.62
N GLY A 12 0.21 24.21 -18.09
CA GLY A 12 1.40 23.42 -18.39
C GLY A 12 2.20 22.93 -17.18
N ALA A 13 1.85 23.36 -15.96
CA ALA A 13 2.47 22.88 -14.74
C ALA A 13 2.25 21.38 -14.54
N ARG A 14 3.24 20.71 -13.92
CA ARG A 14 3.22 19.29 -13.64
C ARG A 14 3.34 19.04 -12.14
N VAL A 15 2.41 18.26 -11.61
CA VAL A 15 2.46 17.77 -10.23
C VAL A 15 2.68 16.27 -10.24
N GLY A 16 3.83 15.84 -9.74
CA GLY A 16 4.20 14.44 -9.64
C GLY A 16 3.26 13.66 -8.71
N THR A 17 3.10 12.37 -8.99
CA THR A 17 2.35 11.48 -8.11
C THR A 17 2.92 11.47 -6.69
N ARG A 18 2.05 11.31 -5.70
CA ARG A 18 2.40 11.35 -4.27
C ARG A 18 3.03 12.67 -3.79
N ALA A 19 3.02 13.76 -4.57
CA ALA A 19 3.43 15.07 -4.09
C ALA A 19 2.35 15.71 -3.19
N VAL A 20 2.77 16.59 -2.27
CA VAL A 20 1.87 17.39 -1.42
C VAL A 20 2.17 18.87 -1.65
N LEU A 21 1.15 19.60 -2.11
CA LEU A 21 1.19 21.06 -2.22
C LEU A 21 0.60 21.65 -0.94
N LEU A 22 1.36 22.49 -0.24
CA LEU A 22 0.90 23.14 0.98
C LEU A 22 -0.05 24.32 0.68
N PRO A 23 -0.88 24.75 1.66
CA PRO A 23 -1.70 25.94 1.50
C PRO A 23 -0.85 27.17 1.12
N GLY A 24 -1.23 27.87 0.06
CA GLY A 24 -0.48 29.02 -0.47
C GLY A 24 0.53 28.68 -1.56
N THR A 25 0.71 27.40 -1.91
CA THR A 25 1.60 26.99 -2.99
C THR A 25 1.15 27.54 -4.34
N VAL A 26 2.09 28.14 -5.08
CA VAL A 26 1.92 28.60 -6.47
C VAL A 26 2.86 27.81 -7.36
N VAL A 27 2.29 26.97 -8.23
CA VAL A 27 3.05 26.27 -9.27
C VAL A 27 2.94 27.12 -10.55
N GLU A 28 4.03 27.79 -10.91
CA GLU A 28 4.10 28.68 -12.08
C GLU A 28 3.90 27.90 -13.39
N PRO A 29 3.61 28.59 -14.51
CA PRO A 29 3.45 27.94 -15.80
C PRO A 29 4.65 27.04 -16.12
N PHE A 30 4.38 25.80 -16.55
CA PHE A 30 5.40 24.80 -16.90
C PHE A 30 6.37 24.38 -15.78
N ALA A 31 6.12 24.78 -14.54
CA ALA A 31 6.88 24.30 -13.40
C ALA A 31 6.63 22.80 -13.15
N GLU A 32 7.67 22.09 -12.67
CA GLU A 32 7.60 20.67 -12.36
C GLU A 32 7.80 20.42 -10.86
N VAL A 33 6.75 19.95 -10.21
CA VAL A 33 6.82 19.37 -8.86
C VAL A 33 7.11 17.88 -9.00
N GLN A 34 8.25 17.44 -8.46
CA GLN A 34 8.70 16.06 -8.60
C GLN A 34 7.79 15.08 -7.82
N PRO A 35 7.74 13.79 -8.20
CA PRO A 35 6.97 12.80 -7.46
C PRO A 35 7.42 12.70 -6.00
N GLY A 36 6.46 12.68 -5.09
CA GLY A 36 6.72 12.37 -3.69
C GLY A 36 7.41 13.47 -2.89
N VAL A 37 7.44 14.73 -3.36
CA VAL A 37 7.94 15.88 -2.59
C VAL A 37 6.79 16.66 -1.94
N CYS A 38 7.07 17.27 -0.79
CA CYS A 38 6.20 18.30 -0.22
C CYS A 38 6.78 19.67 -0.56
N VAL A 39 5.95 20.57 -1.10
CA VAL A 39 6.38 21.91 -1.52
C VAL A 39 5.57 23.00 -0.82
N ASP A 40 6.25 24.10 -0.52
CA ASP A 40 5.73 25.32 0.08
C ASP A 40 6.18 26.51 -0.76
N GLY A 41 5.35 27.55 -0.87
CA GLY A 41 5.65 28.76 -1.66
C GLY A 41 5.56 28.58 -3.18
N THR A 42 6.35 29.37 -3.92
CA THR A 42 6.31 29.44 -5.38
C THR A 42 7.34 28.52 -6.03
N ILE A 43 6.87 27.60 -6.87
CA ILE A 43 7.71 26.71 -7.68
C ILE A 43 7.82 27.33 -9.06
N LYS A 44 9.04 27.74 -9.42
CA LYS A 44 9.32 28.42 -10.68
C LYS A 44 9.22 27.50 -11.87
N GLY A 45 8.66 28.02 -12.95
CA GLY A 45 8.72 27.39 -14.26
C GLY A 45 10.12 27.53 -14.86
N ASP A 46 10.50 26.60 -15.73
CA ASP A 46 11.61 26.84 -16.64
C ASP A 46 11.13 27.82 -17.73
N ASP A 47 11.96 28.81 -18.09
CA ASP A 47 11.77 29.70 -19.24
C ASP A 47 11.93 28.90 -20.55
N VAL A 48 10.98 28.01 -20.84
CA VAL A 48 10.97 27.24 -22.08
C VAL A 48 9.99 27.90 -23.04
N ASP A 49 10.51 28.29 -24.20
CA ASP A 49 9.76 28.91 -25.29
C ASP A 49 8.38 28.28 -25.46
N PHE A 50 7.35 29.13 -25.36
CA PHE A 50 5.93 28.78 -25.20
C PHE A 50 5.35 27.95 -26.37
N HIS A 51 6.13 27.67 -27.41
CA HIS A 51 5.67 27.18 -28.72
C HIS A 51 5.95 25.69 -29.01
N GLU A 52 6.87 25.01 -28.32
CA GLU A 52 7.26 23.64 -28.71
C GLU A 52 6.61 22.48 -27.91
N LYS A 53 5.93 22.76 -26.79
CA LYS A 53 5.51 21.71 -25.84
C LYS A 53 4.03 21.35 -25.81
N HIS A 54 3.17 21.89 -26.66
CA HIS A 54 1.75 21.52 -26.67
C HIS A 54 1.33 20.96 -28.02
N THR A 55 1.12 19.64 -28.06
CA THR A 55 0.22 19.07 -29.06
C THR A 55 -1.20 19.45 -28.65
N THR A 56 -1.74 20.49 -29.29
CA THR A 56 -3.16 20.86 -29.25
C THR A 56 -3.99 19.82 -30.00
N GLU A 57 -3.93 18.56 -29.58
CA GLU A 57 -4.93 17.60 -30.01
C GLU A 57 -6.29 18.09 -29.46
N SER A 58 -7.39 17.87 -30.17
CA SER A 58 -8.75 17.99 -29.61
C SER A 58 -9.13 16.68 -28.90
N ASP A 59 -9.96 16.73 -27.85
CA ASP A 59 -10.40 15.50 -27.18
C ASP A 59 -11.33 14.73 -28.14
N GLY A 60 -10.77 13.75 -28.87
CA GLY A 60 -11.56 12.92 -29.77
C GLY A 60 -12.57 12.08 -28.98
N THR A 61 -13.84 12.10 -29.42
CA THR A 61 -14.98 11.37 -28.82
C THR A 61 -14.64 9.91 -28.52
N TRP A 62 -13.86 9.26 -29.38
CA TRP A 62 -13.41 7.87 -29.21
C TRP A 62 -12.54 7.64 -27.97
N SER A 63 -11.68 8.59 -27.60
CA SER A 63 -10.86 8.48 -26.39
C SER A 63 -11.76 8.53 -25.15
N MET A 64 -12.69 9.49 -25.09
CA MET A 64 -13.65 9.60 -23.99
C MET A 64 -14.48 8.33 -23.85
N LEU A 65 -15.09 7.85 -24.96
CA LEU A 65 -15.88 6.62 -24.98
C LEU A 65 -15.08 5.42 -24.47
N ARG A 66 -13.82 5.28 -24.88
CA ARG A 66 -12.95 4.19 -24.41
C ARG A 66 -12.74 4.24 -22.89
N TYR A 67 -12.39 5.39 -22.32
CA TYR A 67 -12.20 5.51 -20.87
C TYR A 67 -13.50 5.25 -20.10
N THR A 68 -14.62 5.85 -20.54
CA THR A 68 -15.93 5.66 -19.91
C THR A 68 -16.37 4.20 -19.94
N LEU A 69 -16.29 3.54 -21.09
CA LEU A 69 -16.66 2.12 -21.20
C LEU A 69 -15.74 1.24 -20.37
N THR A 70 -14.43 1.55 -20.34
CA THR A 70 -13.48 0.80 -19.53
C THR A 70 -13.78 0.91 -18.03
N LEU A 71 -14.13 2.10 -17.54
CA LEU A 71 -14.54 2.29 -16.15
C LEU A 71 -15.76 1.43 -15.80
N LEU A 72 -16.79 1.44 -16.64
CA LEU A 72 -17.98 0.60 -16.45
C LEU A 72 -17.63 -0.89 -16.44
N LEU A 73 -16.71 -1.33 -17.33
CA LEU A 73 -16.28 -2.73 -17.39
C LEU A 73 -15.46 -3.16 -16.16
N ILE A 74 -14.62 -2.27 -15.62
CA ILE A 74 -13.84 -2.54 -14.40
C ILE A 74 -14.79 -2.75 -13.20
N ASP A 75 -15.85 -1.96 -13.09
CA ASP A 75 -16.79 -2.05 -11.97
C ASP A 75 -17.56 -3.39 -11.94
N VAL A 76 -17.78 -4.00 -13.11
CA VAL A 76 -18.46 -5.31 -13.23
C VAL A 76 -17.48 -6.49 -13.10
N LEU A 77 -16.17 -6.23 -13.13
CA LEU A 77 -15.13 -7.25 -13.12
C LEU A 77 -15.23 -8.24 -11.93
N PRO A 78 -15.46 -7.79 -10.68
CA PRO A 78 -15.63 -8.71 -9.56
C PRO A 78 -16.84 -9.63 -9.74
N ALA A 79 -17.95 -9.11 -10.27
CA ALA A 79 -19.15 -9.91 -10.54
C ALA A 79 -18.90 -10.98 -11.59
N VAL A 80 -18.19 -10.65 -12.68
CA VAL A 80 -17.78 -11.63 -13.70
C VAL A 80 -16.91 -12.72 -13.09
N SER A 81 -15.95 -12.34 -12.23
CA SER A 81 -15.07 -13.31 -11.57
C SER A 81 -15.78 -14.23 -10.58
N ALA A 82 -16.96 -13.84 -10.09
CA ALA A 82 -17.76 -14.65 -9.19
C ALA A 82 -18.60 -15.72 -9.91
N ILE A 83 -18.80 -15.62 -11.23
CA ILE A 83 -19.66 -16.54 -12.01
C ILE A 83 -19.29 -18.02 -11.80
N PRO A 84 -18.02 -18.46 -11.88
CA PRO A 84 -17.68 -19.87 -11.68
C PRO A 84 -18.00 -20.38 -10.28
N ALA A 85 -17.78 -19.54 -9.26
CA ALA A 85 -18.11 -19.82 -7.87
C ALA A 85 -19.62 -19.97 -7.67
N VAL A 86 -20.41 -19.05 -8.23
CA VAL A 86 -21.88 -19.11 -8.19
C VAL A 86 -22.39 -20.35 -8.92
N ALA A 87 -21.82 -20.68 -10.09
CA ALA A 87 -22.18 -21.87 -10.85
C ALA A 87 -21.90 -23.17 -10.07
N LEU A 88 -20.78 -23.24 -9.34
CA LEU A 88 -20.46 -24.37 -8.47
C LEU A 88 -21.49 -24.52 -7.35
N CYS A 89 -21.83 -23.43 -6.66
CA CYS A 89 -22.88 -23.43 -5.63
C CYS A 89 -24.23 -23.90 -6.18
N ALA A 90 -24.63 -23.38 -7.35
CA ALA A 90 -25.87 -23.75 -8.01
C ALA A 90 -25.89 -25.23 -8.41
N TYR A 91 -24.78 -25.74 -8.98
CA TYR A 91 -24.65 -27.14 -9.37
C TYR A 91 -24.80 -28.09 -8.18
N VAL A 92 -24.11 -27.81 -7.07
CA VAL A 92 -24.17 -28.65 -5.86
C VAL A 92 -25.55 -28.58 -5.21
N SER A 93 -26.17 -27.39 -5.19
CA SER A 93 -27.53 -27.21 -4.65
C SER A 93 -28.58 -27.95 -5.48
N TRP A 94 -28.39 -28.05 -6.80
CA TRP A 94 -29.31 -28.77 -7.69
C TRP A 94 -29.28 -30.29 -7.48
N HIS A 95 -28.12 -30.87 -7.13
CA HIS A 95 -27.95 -32.33 -7.03
C HIS A 95 -28.12 -32.89 -5.61
N ASN A 96 -28.18 -32.03 -4.58
CA ASN A 96 -28.44 -32.46 -3.21
C ASN A 96 -29.93 -32.31 -2.89
N GLU A 97 -30.71 -33.38 -3.04
CA GLU A 97 -32.17 -33.39 -2.79
C GLU A 97 -32.54 -33.22 -1.30
N THR A 98 -31.62 -33.45 -0.37
CA THR A 98 -31.86 -33.30 1.08
C THR A 98 -31.38 -31.95 1.59
N GLN A 99 -32.29 -30.96 1.64
CA GLN A 99 -32.08 -29.65 2.29
C GLN A 99 -31.73 -29.70 3.79
N GLN A 100 -31.65 -30.89 4.39
CA GLN A 100 -31.49 -31.08 5.83
C GLN A 100 -30.10 -30.68 6.39
N ASN A 101 -29.14 -30.29 5.54
CA ASN A 101 -27.80 -29.89 5.97
C ASN A 101 -27.21 -28.70 5.19
N LEU A 102 -28.04 -27.68 4.86
CA LEU A 102 -27.60 -26.43 4.20
C LEU A 102 -26.33 -25.85 4.82
N LEU A 103 -26.26 -25.77 6.15
CA LEU A 103 -25.08 -25.29 6.88
C LEU A 103 -23.83 -26.14 6.64
N ALA A 104 -23.96 -27.47 6.59
CA ALA A 104 -22.82 -28.34 6.32
C ALA A 104 -22.35 -28.20 4.86
N THR A 105 -23.29 -28.08 3.90
CA THR A 105 -22.98 -27.83 2.49
C THR A 105 -22.24 -26.50 2.32
N THR A 106 -22.73 -25.42 2.95
CA THR A 106 -22.07 -24.10 3.01
C THR A 106 -20.64 -24.20 3.51
N LEU A 107 -20.42 -24.84 4.66
CA LEU A 107 -19.09 -24.96 5.26
C LEU A 107 -18.12 -25.77 4.38
N VAL A 108 -18.61 -26.84 3.74
CA VAL A 108 -17.81 -27.65 2.81
C VAL A 108 -17.48 -26.86 1.53
N LEU A 109 -18.41 -26.07 1.02
CA LEU A 109 -18.21 -25.29 -0.20
C LEU A 109 -17.44 -23.99 0.00
N ALA A 110 -17.34 -23.47 1.22
CA ALA A 110 -16.70 -22.18 1.49
C ALA A 110 -15.25 -22.11 0.95
N ILE A 111 -14.45 -23.14 1.17
CA ILE A 111 -13.07 -23.21 0.66
C ILE A 111 -13.02 -23.28 -0.88
N PRO A 112 -13.63 -24.28 -1.55
CA PRO A 112 -13.54 -24.39 -3.00
C PRO A 112 -14.14 -23.18 -3.73
N VAL A 113 -15.23 -22.61 -3.22
CA VAL A 113 -15.83 -21.37 -3.73
C VAL A 113 -14.85 -20.21 -3.63
N THR A 114 -14.27 -19.99 -2.45
CA THR A 114 -13.29 -18.92 -2.23
C THR A 114 -12.07 -19.07 -3.15
N VAL A 115 -11.51 -20.27 -3.24
CA VAL A 115 -10.37 -20.57 -4.11
C VAL A 115 -10.72 -20.32 -5.58
N LEU A 116 -11.89 -20.77 -6.01
CA LEU A 116 -12.35 -20.58 -7.39
C LEU A 116 -12.57 -19.09 -7.72
N SER A 117 -13.15 -18.31 -6.81
CA SER A 117 -13.30 -16.86 -6.97
C SER A 117 -11.94 -16.16 -7.09
N ILE A 118 -10.98 -16.50 -6.22
CA ILE A 118 -9.63 -15.92 -6.24
C ILE A 118 -8.92 -16.25 -7.56
N ILE A 119 -8.95 -17.52 -7.98
CA ILE A 119 -8.32 -17.97 -9.24
C ILE A 119 -8.97 -17.28 -10.44
N SER A 120 -10.31 -17.20 -10.46
CA SER A 120 -11.03 -16.53 -11.55
C SER A 120 -10.66 -15.06 -11.64
N TYR A 121 -10.70 -14.34 -10.52
CA TYR A 121 -10.35 -12.92 -10.46
C TYR A 121 -8.88 -12.67 -10.84
N ALA A 122 -7.95 -13.45 -10.29
CA ALA A 122 -6.54 -13.36 -10.62
C ALA A 122 -6.26 -13.66 -12.10
N SER A 123 -6.93 -14.65 -12.68
CA SER A 123 -6.79 -15.00 -14.11
C SER A 123 -7.31 -13.89 -15.02
N LEU A 124 -8.45 -13.31 -14.66
CA LEU A 124 -9.07 -12.21 -15.39
C LEU A 124 -8.19 -10.96 -15.37
N LEU A 125 -7.70 -10.57 -14.19
CA LEU A 125 -6.72 -9.48 -14.04
C LEU A 125 -5.44 -9.75 -14.84
N THR A 126 -4.93 -10.99 -14.79
CA THR A 126 -3.74 -11.39 -15.54
C THR A 126 -3.95 -11.23 -17.03
N GLY A 127 -5.07 -11.71 -17.58
CA GLY A 127 -5.43 -11.56 -18.99
C GLY A 127 -5.50 -10.10 -19.42
N LEU A 128 -6.15 -9.25 -18.62
CA LEU A 128 -6.30 -7.83 -18.91
C LEU A 128 -4.96 -7.08 -18.85
N ILE A 129 -4.14 -7.32 -17.82
CA ILE A 129 -2.81 -6.70 -17.68
C ILE A 129 -1.88 -7.17 -18.80
N ARG A 130 -1.95 -8.44 -19.21
CA ARG A 130 -1.18 -8.94 -20.35
C ARG A 130 -1.65 -8.37 -21.69
N PHE A 131 -2.94 -8.09 -21.81
CA PHE A 131 -3.48 -7.41 -22.97
C PHE A 131 -2.97 -5.97 -23.06
N THR A 132 -3.05 -5.20 -21.97
CA THR A 132 -2.55 -3.81 -21.94
C THR A 132 -1.03 -3.72 -22.11
N ALA A 133 -0.28 -4.71 -21.60
CA ALA A 133 1.17 -4.79 -21.76
C ALA A 133 1.64 -4.76 -23.23
N ARG A 134 0.81 -5.21 -24.18
CA ARG A 134 1.10 -5.14 -25.63
C ARG A 134 1.26 -3.71 -26.15
N TYR A 135 0.72 -2.73 -25.42
CA TYR A 135 0.75 -1.30 -25.74
C TYR A 135 1.65 -0.50 -24.77
N MET A 136 2.53 -1.17 -24.04
CA MET A 136 3.38 -0.55 -23.01
C MET A 136 4.87 -0.74 -23.34
N ALA A 137 5.28 -0.21 -24.49
CA ALA A 137 6.69 -0.11 -24.84
C ALA A 137 7.32 1.17 -24.25
N PRO A 138 8.63 1.17 -23.94
CA PRO A 138 9.33 2.39 -23.56
C PRO A 138 9.30 3.42 -24.69
N GLY A 139 9.01 4.68 -24.36
CA GLY A 139 8.92 5.75 -25.35
C GLY A 139 8.07 6.92 -24.90
N ILE A 140 7.92 7.88 -25.80
CA ILE A 140 7.11 9.08 -25.62
C ILE A 140 5.90 8.97 -26.54
N TYR A 141 4.70 9.00 -25.98
CA TYR A 141 3.43 8.82 -26.67
C TYR A 141 2.49 10.00 -26.43
N SER A 142 1.41 10.13 -27.21
CA SER A 142 0.33 11.06 -26.87
C SER A 142 -0.38 10.60 -25.59
N ARG A 143 -0.70 11.55 -24.69
CA ARG A 143 -1.53 11.33 -23.48
C ARG A 143 -2.92 10.75 -23.81
N ARG A 144 -3.36 10.84 -25.06
CA ARG A 144 -4.70 10.41 -25.49
C ARG A 144 -4.71 9.12 -26.30
N GLY A 145 -3.52 8.63 -26.66
CA GLY A 145 -3.36 7.41 -27.45
C GLY A 145 -3.66 6.14 -26.67
N MET A 146 -3.60 5.02 -27.39
CA MET A 146 -3.76 3.67 -26.82
C MET A 146 -2.76 3.39 -25.68
N HIS A 147 -1.52 3.86 -25.81
CA HIS A 147 -0.46 3.68 -24.82
C HIS A 147 -0.80 4.32 -23.47
N ALA A 148 -1.41 5.51 -23.48
CA ALA A 148 -1.80 6.21 -22.26
C ALA A 148 -2.99 5.53 -21.57
N TRP A 149 -3.97 5.09 -22.36
CA TRP A 149 -5.07 4.29 -21.85
C TRP A 149 -4.59 2.96 -21.26
N ALA A 150 -3.68 2.27 -21.93
CA ALA A 150 -3.10 1.03 -21.44
C ALA A 150 -2.31 1.24 -20.14
N ALA A 151 -1.50 2.31 -20.05
CA ALA A 151 -0.76 2.64 -18.84
C ALA A 151 -1.68 2.98 -17.66
N TRP A 152 -2.73 3.77 -17.90
CA TRP A 152 -3.76 4.09 -16.90
C TRP A 152 -4.52 2.84 -16.45
N LEU A 153 -4.97 2.01 -17.40
CA LEU A 153 -5.72 0.79 -17.10
C LEU A 153 -4.86 -0.19 -16.30
N THR A 154 -3.61 -0.42 -16.70
CA THR A 154 -2.67 -1.26 -15.95
C THR A 154 -2.49 -0.74 -14.52
N HIS A 155 -2.33 0.58 -14.34
CA HIS A 155 -2.19 1.16 -13.00
C HIS A 155 -3.45 0.91 -12.14
N ARG A 156 -4.65 1.10 -12.73
CA ARG A 156 -5.92 0.84 -12.04
C ARG A 156 -6.06 -0.64 -11.66
N LEU A 157 -5.85 -1.55 -12.61
CA LEU A 157 -5.93 -3.00 -12.37
C LEU A 157 -4.90 -3.48 -11.34
N MET A 158 -3.68 -2.93 -11.34
CA MET A 158 -2.67 -3.24 -10.32
C MET A 158 -3.06 -2.71 -8.94
N SER A 159 -3.70 -1.54 -8.86
CA SER A 159 -4.23 -1.00 -7.60
C SER A 159 -5.37 -1.87 -7.06
N ASP A 160 -6.27 -2.32 -7.93
CA ASP A 160 -7.38 -3.19 -7.58
C ASP A 160 -6.86 -4.59 -7.18
N ALA A 161 -5.83 -5.11 -7.86
CA ALA A 161 -5.14 -6.34 -7.49
C ALA A 161 -4.54 -6.26 -6.08
N ARG A 162 -3.89 -5.15 -5.74
CA ARG A 162 -3.33 -4.93 -4.39
C ARG A 162 -4.41 -4.97 -3.30
N ALA A 163 -5.62 -4.47 -3.60
CA ALA A 163 -6.73 -4.47 -2.65
C ALA A 163 -7.45 -5.83 -2.58
N GLY A 164 -7.80 -6.42 -3.72
CA GLY A 164 -8.60 -7.65 -3.79
C GLY A 164 -7.81 -8.96 -3.69
N LEU A 165 -6.52 -8.93 -4.02
CA LEU A 165 -5.61 -10.08 -3.96
C LEU A 165 -4.48 -9.83 -2.95
N PHE A 166 -4.72 -9.07 -1.88
CA PHE A 166 -3.70 -8.77 -0.86
C PHE A 166 -3.01 -10.03 -0.33
N ALA A 167 -3.73 -11.15 -0.20
CA ALA A 167 -3.16 -12.43 0.21
C ALA A 167 -2.06 -12.97 -0.73
N PHE A 168 -1.97 -12.50 -1.97
CA PHE A 168 -0.88 -12.84 -2.90
C PHE A 168 0.35 -11.98 -2.67
N TYR A 169 0.20 -10.77 -2.14
CA TYR A 169 1.29 -9.84 -1.88
C TYR A 169 2.07 -10.26 -0.62
N ALA A 170 3.35 -9.85 -0.56
CA ALA A 170 4.27 -10.22 0.52
C ALA A 170 4.38 -11.74 0.76
N SER A 171 4.21 -12.54 -0.31
CA SER A 171 4.25 -14.01 -0.25
C SER A 171 5.25 -14.59 -1.25
N LEU A 172 5.56 -15.88 -1.11
CA LEU A 172 6.36 -16.62 -2.09
C LEU A 172 5.69 -16.69 -3.48
N LEU A 173 4.39 -16.42 -3.56
CA LEU A 173 3.65 -16.35 -4.83
C LEU A 173 3.84 -15.02 -5.55
N THR A 174 4.12 -13.91 -4.85
CA THR A 174 4.18 -12.56 -5.44
C THR A 174 5.16 -12.47 -6.61
N PRO A 175 6.42 -12.94 -6.50
CA PRO A 175 7.38 -12.87 -7.61
C PRO A 175 6.90 -13.65 -8.84
N SER A 176 6.35 -14.85 -8.64
CA SER A 176 5.88 -15.72 -9.72
C SER A 176 4.63 -15.16 -10.39
N TRP A 177 3.71 -14.58 -9.62
CA TRP A 177 2.55 -13.88 -10.15
C TRP A 177 2.95 -12.63 -10.96
N LEU A 178 3.90 -11.83 -10.48
CA LEU A 178 4.41 -10.69 -11.24
C LEU A 178 5.11 -11.11 -12.55
N ARG A 179 5.84 -12.24 -12.56
CA ARG A 179 6.34 -12.84 -13.83
C ARG A 179 5.20 -13.22 -14.75
N LEU A 180 4.12 -13.80 -14.22
CA LEU A 180 2.91 -14.12 -14.97
C LEU A 180 2.22 -12.86 -15.51
N LEU A 181 2.33 -11.70 -14.87
CA LEU A 181 1.83 -10.41 -15.37
C LEU A 181 2.76 -9.72 -16.38
N GLY A 182 4.03 -10.09 -16.43
CA GLY A 182 5.00 -9.63 -17.44
C GLY A 182 6.24 -8.94 -16.91
N ALA A 183 6.43 -8.92 -15.59
CA ALA A 183 7.67 -8.45 -14.99
C ALA A 183 8.83 -9.43 -15.19
N ARG A 184 10.04 -8.87 -15.30
CA ARG A 184 11.29 -9.63 -15.35
C ARG A 184 11.85 -9.74 -13.94
N ILE A 185 11.47 -10.79 -13.21
CA ILE A 185 11.87 -11.00 -11.82
C ILE A 185 12.81 -12.20 -11.69
N GLY A 186 13.97 -11.97 -11.09
CA GLY A 186 15.01 -12.95 -10.80
C GLY A 186 14.63 -14.01 -9.74
N ARG A 187 15.66 -14.72 -9.26
CA ARG A 187 15.58 -15.74 -8.21
C ARG A 187 15.66 -15.10 -6.83
N GLU A 188 14.91 -15.67 -5.88
CA GLU A 188 14.89 -15.23 -4.47
C GLU A 188 14.63 -13.72 -4.30
N VAL A 189 13.91 -13.09 -5.24
CA VAL A 189 13.45 -11.71 -5.12
C VAL A 189 12.30 -11.67 -4.15
N GLU A 190 12.37 -10.74 -3.19
CA GLU A 190 11.30 -10.51 -2.23
C GLU A 190 10.53 -9.27 -2.65
N VAL A 191 9.22 -9.41 -2.77
CA VAL A 191 8.33 -8.33 -3.22
C VAL A 191 7.16 -8.25 -2.26
N SER A 192 7.02 -7.10 -1.61
CA SER A 192 5.86 -6.79 -0.78
C SER A 192 4.75 -6.16 -1.63
N THR A 193 4.13 -5.06 -1.19
CA THR A 193 2.91 -4.49 -1.78
C THR A 193 3.13 -3.49 -2.94
N ILE A 194 3.96 -3.82 -3.92
CA ILE A 194 4.31 -2.88 -5.01
C ILE A 194 3.15 -2.60 -5.98
N VAL A 195 3.13 -1.39 -6.54
CA VAL A 195 2.25 -1.02 -7.67
C VAL A 195 3.13 -0.51 -8.80
N ALA A 196 3.24 -1.29 -9.86
CA ALA A 196 4.10 -0.99 -11.00
C ALA A 196 3.47 -1.56 -12.30
N PRO A 197 3.75 -0.95 -13.46
CA PRO A 197 3.46 -1.55 -14.77
C PRO A 197 4.36 -2.78 -14.98
N PRO A 198 3.83 -4.02 -14.93
CA PRO A 198 4.69 -5.21 -14.84
C PRO A 198 5.63 -5.35 -16.04
N SER A 199 5.18 -5.07 -17.26
CA SER A 199 6.01 -5.16 -18.48
C SER A 199 7.22 -4.22 -18.52
N LEU A 200 7.23 -3.19 -17.67
CA LEU A 200 8.31 -2.19 -17.56
C LEU A 200 9.13 -2.37 -16.29
N LEU A 201 8.91 -3.45 -15.54
CA LEU A 201 9.60 -3.75 -14.30
C LEU A 201 10.66 -4.83 -14.50
N HIS A 202 11.88 -4.54 -14.04
CA HIS A 202 12.95 -5.51 -13.91
C HIS A 202 13.52 -5.52 -12.48
N ALA A 203 13.62 -6.70 -11.89
CA ALA A 203 14.21 -6.90 -10.58
C ALA A 203 15.13 -8.13 -10.61
N ASP A 204 16.41 -7.92 -10.35
CA ASP A 204 17.46 -8.94 -10.39
C ASP A 204 17.51 -9.77 -9.10
N ASP A 205 18.26 -10.87 -9.17
CA ASP A 205 18.37 -11.89 -8.13
C ASP A 205 18.62 -11.32 -6.72
N GLY A 206 17.84 -11.79 -5.75
CA GLY A 206 17.99 -11.42 -4.35
C GLY A 206 17.62 -9.97 -4.00
N SER A 207 17.12 -9.17 -4.95
CA SER A 207 16.60 -7.83 -4.65
C SER A 207 15.41 -7.89 -3.69
N PHE A 208 15.14 -6.77 -3.02
CA PHE A 208 14.05 -6.62 -2.06
C PHE A 208 13.27 -5.33 -2.36
N LEU A 209 11.98 -5.49 -2.64
CA LEU A 209 11.05 -4.40 -2.89
C LEU A 209 10.03 -4.35 -1.75
N ALA A 210 10.11 -3.31 -0.93
CA ALA A 210 9.29 -3.19 0.26
C ALA A 210 7.88 -2.67 -0.06
N ASP A 211 7.13 -2.26 0.97
CA ASP A 211 5.73 -1.87 0.81
C ASP A 211 5.54 -0.60 0.01
N ASP A 212 4.48 -0.55 -0.80
CA ASP A 212 4.08 0.65 -1.51
C ASP A 212 5.19 1.27 -2.40
N VAL A 213 6.21 0.50 -2.78
CA VAL A 213 7.26 0.97 -3.70
C VAL A 213 6.64 1.27 -5.06
N LEU A 214 6.98 2.45 -5.60
CA LEU A 214 6.55 2.91 -6.91
C LEU A 214 7.69 2.72 -7.91
N LEU A 215 7.50 1.77 -8.84
CA LEU A 215 8.49 1.44 -9.88
C LEU A 215 7.91 1.77 -11.25
N ALA A 216 8.75 2.35 -12.12
CA ALA A 216 8.39 2.71 -13.48
C ALA A 216 7.04 3.45 -13.61
N PRO A 217 6.70 4.42 -12.73
CA PRO A 217 5.43 5.15 -12.88
C PRO A 217 5.40 5.85 -14.23
N PHE A 218 4.29 5.77 -14.96
CA PHE A 218 4.16 6.57 -16.17
C PHE A 218 4.18 8.05 -15.82
N GLU A 219 4.79 8.85 -16.69
CA GLU A 219 4.91 10.29 -16.49
C GLU A 219 4.08 11.03 -17.55
N LEU A 220 3.35 12.07 -17.14
CA LEU A 220 2.57 12.92 -18.04
C LEU A 220 3.19 14.31 -18.06
N THR A 221 3.60 14.78 -19.24
CA THR A 221 4.22 16.10 -19.42
C THR A 221 3.86 16.69 -20.79
N GLY A 222 3.42 17.95 -20.85
CA GLY A 222 3.16 18.65 -22.12
C GLY A 222 2.24 17.90 -23.10
N GLY A 223 1.20 17.22 -22.61
CA GLY A 223 0.32 16.39 -23.46
C GLY A 223 0.92 15.06 -23.92
N LYS A 224 2.14 14.73 -23.48
CA LYS A 224 2.83 13.48 -23.77
C LYS A 224 2.83 12.56 -22.54
N LEU A 225 2.83 11.26 -22.82
CA LEU A 225 3.05 10.17 -21.89
C LEU A 225 4.48 9.67 -22.08
N VAL A 226 5.24 9.56 -20.99
CA VAL A 226 6.56 8.93 -20.98
C VAL A 226 6.45 7.60 -20.25
N LEU A 227 6.83 6.54 -20.95
CA LEU A 227 6.94 5.18 -20.41
C LEU A 227 8.41 4.75 -20.47
N GLY A 228 8.94 4.19 -19.39
CA GLY A 228 10.31 3.72 -19.35
C GLY A 228 10.46 2.56 -18.38
N VAL A 229 11.49 1.76 -18.59
CA VAL A 229 11.81 0.63 -17.72
C VAL A 229 12.48 1.14 -16.45
N SER A 230 12.13 0.53 -15.30
CA SER A 230 12.90 0.67 -14.06
C SER A 230 13.52 -0.67 -13.70
N SER A 231 14.81 -0.65 -13.36
CA SER A 231 15.59 -1.86 -13.07
C SER A 231 16.17 -1.84 -11.67
N ILE A 232 16.02 -2.94 -10.94
CA ILE A 232 16.53 -3.10 -9.58
C ILE A 232 17.62 -4.16 -9.61
N GLY A 233 18.87 -3.76 -9.32
CA GLY A 233 20.05 -4.61 -9.37
C GLY A 233 20.08 -5.72 -8.31
N LYS A 234 21.05 -6.61 -8.43
CA LYS A 234 21.19 -7.80 -7.58
C LYS A 234 21.35 -7.40 -6.13
N ARG A 235 20.55 -7.99 -5.24
CA ARG A 235 20.53 -7.68 -3.80
C ARG A 235 20.35 -6.19 -3.46
N ALA A 236 19.85 -5.39 -4.40
CA ALA A 236 19.45 -4.01 -4.11
C ALA A 236 18.17 -4.00 -3.27
N PHE A 237 18.02 -2.96 -2.46
CA PHE A 237 16.88 -2.77 -1.55
C PHE A 237 16.18 -1.45 -1.86
N VAL A 238 14.86 -1.49 -2.04
CA VAL A 238 14.02 -0.29 -2.12
C VAL A 238 13.02 -0.33 -0.98
N GLY A 239 13.17 0.60 -0.03
CA GLY A 239 12.37 0.70 1.18
C GLY A 239 10.96 1.25 0.96
N ASN A 240 10.16 1.20 2.03
CA ASN A 240 8.73 1.53 1.99
C ASN A 240 8.46 2.88 1.32
N SER A 241 7.50 2.91 0.39
CA SER A 241 7.13 4.08 -0.40
C SER A 241 8.28 4.75 -1.17
N GLY A 242 9.37 4.02 -1.40
CA GLY A 242 10.46 4.42 -2.28
C GLY A 242 10.01 4.58 -3.73
N ILE A 243 10.67 5.48 -4.47
CA ILE A 243 10.35 5.74 -5.88
C ILE A 243 11.57 5.44 -6.75
N VAL A 244 11.38 4.60 -7.77
CA VAL A 244 12.33 4.41 -8.88
C VAL A 244 11.62 4.80 -10.17
N ARG A 245 12.06 5.92 -10.75
CA ARG A 245 11.40 6.55 -11.91
C ARG A 245 11.65 5.76 -13.20
N PRO A 246 10.89 6.04 -14.28
CA PRO A 246 11.22 5.55 -15.60
C PRO A 246 12.67 5.86 -15.98
N TYR A 247 13.33 4.91 -16.63
CA TYR A 247 14.73 5.00 -17.06
C TYR A 247 15.76 5.12 -15.93
N HIS A 248 15.34 4.95 -14.67
CA HIS A 248 16.24 4.87 -13.53
C HIS A 248 16.49 3.41 -13.16
N SER A 249 17.69 3.13 -12.68
CA SER A 249 18.08 1.84 -12.15
C SER A 249 18.81 1.97 -10.82
N THR A 250 18.63 1.00 -9.94
CA THR A 250 19.40 0.88 -8.70
C THR A 250 20.50 -0.16 -8.91
N PRO A 251 21.80 0.17 -8.79
CA PRO A 251 22.90 -0.77 -8.95
C PRO A 251 22.90 -1.90 -7.92
N ASP A 252 23.72 -2.92 -8.15
CA ASP A 252 23.87 -4.08 -7.26
C ASP A 252 24.21 -3.68 -5.82
N GLY A 253 23.52 -4.29 -4.86
CA GLY A 253 23.71 -4.08 -3.43
C GLY A 253 23.36 -2.68 -2.91
N SER A 254 22.81 -1.81 -3.77
CA SER A 254 22.41 -0.45 -3.36
C SER A 254 21.14 -0.45 -2.50
N LEU A 255 20.96 0.61 -1.71
CA LEU A 255 19.79 0.78 -0.85
C LEU A 255 19.14 2.14 -1.12
N VAL A 256 17.84 2.17 -1.34
CA VAL A 256 17.01 3.38 -1.33
C VAL A 256 16.10 3.30 -0.11
N GLY A 257 16.22 4.26 0.81
CA GLY A 257 15.52 4.28 2.08
C GLY A 257 14.02 4.58 1.96
N VAL A 258 13.33 4.50 3.10
CA VAL A 258 11.90 4.81 3.23
C VAL A 258 11.60 6.22 2.73
N LEU A 259 10.51 6.38 1.96
CA LEU A 259 10.12 7.61 1.26
C LEU A 259 11.21 8.19 0.34
N GLY A 260 12.31 7.49 0.08
CA GLY A 260 13.42 7.96 -0.74
C GLY A 260 13.09 7.94 -2.23
N SER A 261 13.87 8.69 -3.01
CA SER A 261 13.91 8.52 -4.47
C SER A 261 15.25 7.93 -4.88
N ALA A 262 15.24 6.98 -5.81
CA ALA A 262 16.46 6.58 -6.47
C ALA A 262 17.09 7.80 -7.18
N PRO A 263 18.39 8.09 -6.95
CA PRO A 263 19.11 9.11 -7.70
C PRO A 263 19.14 8.79 -9.19
N VAL A 264 19.55 9.77 -9.99
CA VAL A 264 19.83 9.53 -11.41
C VAL A 264 20.95 8.49 -11.55
N PRO A 265 20.93 7.64 -12.60
CA PRO A 265 21.90 6.56 -12.77
C PRO A 265 23.38 6.99 -12.71
N SER A 266 23.70 8.25 -13.08
CA SER A 266 25.06 8.79 -13.00
C SER A 266 25.55 9.10 -11.58
N GLN A 267 24.66 9.15 -10.59
CA GLN A 267 24.97 9.50 -9.20
C GLN A 267 25.01 8.29 -8.28
N ILE A 268 24.29 7.21 -8.62
CA ILE A 268 24.16 6.03 -7.77
C ILE A 268 25.20 4.96 -8.14
N ASN A 269 25.89 4.43 -7.13
CA ASN A 269 26.94 3.41 -7.29
C ASN A 269 26.54 2.07 -6.65
N ALA A 270 27.21 0.98 -7.04
CA ALA A 270 27.03 -0.32 -6.39
C ALA A 270 27.36 -0.26 -4.89
N GLY A 271 26.56 -0.92 -4.05
CA GLY A 271 26.70 -0.93 -2.59
C GLY A 271 26.40 0.39 -1.87
N SER A 272 26.06 1.46 -2.60
CA SER A 272 25.76 2.77 -2.00
C SER A 272 24.35 2.82 -1.40
N SER A 273 24.16 3.64 -0.37
CA SER A 273 22.88 3.79 0.32
C SER A 273 22.40 5.22 0.26
N TRP A 274 21.11 5.39 -0.05
CA TRP A 274 20.50 6.68 -0.35
C TRP A 274 19.22 6.83 0.43
N LEU A 275 18.96 8.04 0.89
CA LEU A 275 17.75 8.37 1.64
C LEU A 275 17.30 9.78 1.27
N GLY A 276 16.02 10.07 1.48
CA GLY A 276 15.52 11.42 1.36
C GLY A 276 15.11 11.87 -0.04
N ARG A 277 14.54 13.09 -0.07
CA ARG A 277 14.16 13.85 -1.27
C ARG A 277 14.47 15.34 -1.01
N PRO A 278 15.58 15.88 -1.56
CA PRO A 278 16.51 15.26 -2.50
C PRO A 278 17.29 14.09 -1.90
N ALA A 279 17.71 13.16 -2.77
CA ALA A 279 18.43 11.96 -2.33
C ALA A 279 19.82 12.33 -1.82
N ILE A 280 20.13 11.90 -0.60
CA ILE A 280 21.43 12.04 0.06
C ILE A 280 22.07 10.67 0.24
N CYS A 281 23.36 10.56 -0.07
CA CYS A 281 24.12 9.35 0.18
C CYS A 281 24.43 9.25 1.68
N ILE A 282 24.15 8.09 2.27
CA ILE A 282 24.41 7.81 3.68
C ILE A 282 25.39 6.64 3.80
N PRO A 283 26.33 6.69 4.77
CA PRO A 283 27.19 5.55 5.03
C PRO A 283 26.36 4.38 5.59
N ARG A 284 26.48 3.21 4.96
CA ARG A 284 25.89 1.96 5.46
C ARG A 284 26.95 1.11 6.10
N ARG A 285 26.78 0.81 7.39
CA ARG A 285 27.46 -0.33 8.01
C ARG A 285 26.57 -1.55 7.80
N MET A 286 27.07 -2.53 7.06
CA MET A 286 26.42 -3.83 6.98
C MET A 286 26.60 -4.51 8.33
N ASP A 287 25.49 -4.75 9.01
CA ASP A 287 25.53 -5.50 10.25
C ASP A 287 25.82 -6.97 9.94
N ALA A 288 26.63 -7.60 10.78
CA ALA A 288 26.86 -9.03 10.67
C ALA A 288 25.54 -9.77 10.91
N LEU A 289 25.01 -10.41 9.87
CA LEU A 289 23.87 -11.32 10.01
C LEU A 289 24.29 -12.50 10.89
N PRO A 290 23.52 -12.87 11.93
CA PRO A 290 23.84 -14.04 12.76
C PRO A 290 23.97 -15.33 11.93
N ASP A 291 23.17 -15.46 10.87
CA ASP A 291 23.30 -16.49 9.83
C ASP A 291 22.86 -15.92 8.46
N PRO A 292 23.79 -15.71 7.51
CA PRO A 292 23.46 -15.23 6.16
C PRO A 292 22.47 -16.13 5.38
N LYS A 293 22.38 -17.43 5.71
CA LYS A 293 21.43 -18.36 5.08
C LYS A 293 19.98 -18.00 5.41
N LEU A 294 19.74 -17.46 6.61
CA LEU A 294 18.41 -17.01 7.03
C LEU A 294 18.01 -15.67 6.38
N ALA A 295 18.90 -15.03 5.64
CA ALA A 295 18.61 -13.81 4.87
C ALA A 295 18.47 -14.11 3.37
N PHE A 296 19.45 -14.80 2.78
CA PHE A 296 19.58 -14.89 1.31
C PHE A 296 19.47 -16.30 0.72
N ASP A 297 19.72 -17.36 1.50
CA ASP A 297 19.74 -18.74 0.98
C ASP A 297 19.15 -19.73 1.98
N PRO A 298 17.81 -19.70 2.17
CA PRO A 298 17.15 -20.52 3.17
C PRO A 298 17.10 -22.00 2.74
N PRO A 299 17.27 -22.94 3.67
CA PRO A 299 17.09 -24.36 3.37
C PRO A 299 15.63 -24.66 2.98
N LEU A 300 15.43 -25.70 2.16
CA LEU A 300 14.11 -26.11 1.66
C LEU A 300 13.06 -26.27 2.77
N ARG A 301 13.45 -26.77 3.95
CA ARG A 301 12.57 -26.90 5.12
C ARG A 301 11.91 -25.57 5.53
N LEU A 302 12.65 -24.45 5.45
CA LEU A 302 12.12 -23.13 5.77
C LEU A 302 11.24 -22.59 4.64
N LYS A 303 11.53 -22.93 3.38
CA LYS A 303 10.64 -22.65 2.24
C LYS A 303 9.29 -23.34 2.39
N ILE A 304 9.29 -24.62 2.77
CA ILE A 304 8.06 -25.38 3.05
C ILE A 304 7.32 -24.80 4.26
N ALA A 305 8.03 -24.49 5.36
CA ALA A 305 7.41 -23.92 6.55
C ALA A 305 6.78 -22.54 6.30
N ARG A 306 7.48 -21.65 5.58
CA ARG A 306 6.94 -20.35 5.14
C ARG A 306 5.72 -20.56 4.25
N GLY A 307 5.80 -21.45 3.26
CA GLY A 307 4.67 -21.78 2.39
C GLY A 307 3.44 -22.30 3.13
N ALA A 308 3.64 -23.10 4.19
CA ALA A 308 2.55 -23.58 5.03
C ALA A 308 1.85 -22.43 5.78
N ILE A 309 2.62 -21.52 6.39
CA ILE A 309 2.06 -20.33 7.06
C ILE A 309 1.39 -19.39 6.06
N GLU A 310 2.00 -19.15 4.91
CA GLU A 310 1.42 -18.30 3.87
C GLU A 310 0.14 -18.89 3.27
N SER A 311 0.00 -20.23 3.21
CA SER A 311 -1.24 -20.88 2.79
C SER A 311 -2.41 -20.55 3.73
N MET A 312 -2.14 -20.26 5.01
CA MET A 312 -3.14 -19.83 5.97
C MET A 312 -3.69 -18.43 5.68
N ARG A 313 -3.10 -17.66 4.76
CA ARG A 313 -3.65 -16.39 4.27
C ARG A 313 -5.01 -16.57 3.56
N LEU A 314 -5.37 -17.80 3.19
CA LEU A 314 -6.71 -18.14 2.69
C LEU A 314 -7.79 -18.03 3.77
N ILE A 315 -7.45 -18.22 5.05
CA ILE A 315 -8.40 -18.21 6.17
C ILE A 315 -9.22 -16.90 6.25
N PRO A 316 -8.62 -15.70 6.28
CA PRO A 316 -9.41 -14.46 6.34
C PRO A 316 -10.33 -14.28 5.13
N LEU A 317 -9.95 -14.79 3.96
CA LEU A 317 -10.78 -14.73 2.75
C LEU A 317 -11.98 -15.68 2.84
N VAL A 318 -11.78 -16.90 3.34
CA VAL A 318 -12.87 -17.87 3.59
C VAL A 318 -13.82 -17.33 4.66
N ILE A 319 -13.31 -16.72 5.73
CA ILE A 319 -14.14 -16.07 6.75
C ILE A 319 -14.96 -14.93 6.11
N SER A 320 -14.35 -14.11 5.25
CA SER A 320 -15.08 -13.06 4.55
C SER A 320 -16.18 -13.62 3.66
N ALA A 321 -15.94 -14.74 2.95
CA ALA A 321 -16.96 -15.40 2.14
C ALA A 321 -18.13 -15.92 3.00
N LEU A 322 -17.82 -16.57 4.13
CA LEU A 322 -18.81 -17.05 5.08
C LEU A 322 -19.63 -15.90 5.70
N LEU A 323 -19.01 -14.75 5.98
CA LEU A 323 -19.71 -13.56 6.47
C LEU A 323 -20.65 -12.98 5.41
N ILE A 324 -20.24 -12.92 4.14
CA ILE A 324 -21.11 -12.49 3.02
C ILE A 324 -22.32 -13.43 2.92
N GLU A 325 -22.08 -14.73 2.93
CA GLU A 325 -23.15 -15.72 2.83
C GLU A 325 -24.11 -15.64 4.02
N SER A 326 -23.57 -15.54 5.24
CA SER A 326 -24.38 -15.37 6.46
C SER A 326 -25.23 -14.11 6.40
N LEU A 327 -24.69 -13.01 5.86
CA LEU A 327 -25.41 -11.76 5.66
C LEU A 327 -26.55 -11.92 4.65
N VAL A 328 -26.28 -12.55 3.50
CA VAL A 328 -27.30 -12.78 2.45
C VAL A 328 -28.43 -13.65 2.98
N VAL A 329 -28.11 -14.78 3.63
CA VAL A 329 -29.11 -15.67 4.23
C VAL A 329 -29.93 -14.94 5.29
N SER A 330 -29.28 -14.16 6.15
CA SER A 330 -29.98 -13.38 7.18
C SER A 330 -30.91 -12.35 6.56
N MET A 331 -30.49 -11.64 5.50
CA MET A 331 -31.34 -10.66 4.80
C MET A 331 -32.55 -11.31 4.13
N LEU A 332 -32.36 -12.42 3.43
CA LEU A 332 -33.45 -13.15 2.79
C LEU A 332 -34.46 -13.63 3.84
N THR A 333 -33.96 -14.17 4.96
CA THR A 333 -34.83 -14.60 6.07
C THR A 333 -35.65 -13.43 6.64
N VAL A 334 -35.04 -12.26 6.82
CA VAL A 334 -35.78 -11.07 7.30
C VAL A 334 -36.81 -10.61 6.27
N LEU A 335 -36.48 -10.62 4.97
CA LEU A 335 -37.42 -10.26 3.90
C LEU A 335 -38.62 -11.22 3.81
N ASP A 336 -38.41 -12.50 4.09
CA ASP A 336 -39.48 -13.52 4.07
C ASP A 336 -40.46 -13.37 5.26
N HIS A 337 -39.99 -12.86 6.40
CA HIS A 337 -40.76 -12.82 7.64
C HIS A 337 -41.22 -11.42 8.07
N CYS A 338 -40.61 -10.36 7.53
CA CYS A 338 -40.84 -8.98 7.96
C CYS A 338 -41.15 -8.05 6.78
N ALA A 339 -41.74 -6.90 7.08
CA ALA A 339 -41.94 -5.85 6.08
C ALA A 339 -40.60 -5.31 5.56
N LEU A 340 -40.61 -4.81 4.32
CA LEU A 340 -39.42 -4.24 3.66
C LEU A 340 -38.71 -3.15 4.49
N THR A 341 -39.46 -2.34 5.23
CA THR A 341 -38.90 -1.29 6.11
C THR A 341 -38.04 -1.88 7.23
N ILE A 342 -38.47 -2.99 7.83
CA ILE A 342 -37.71 -3.71 8.85
C ILE A 342 -36.49 -4.35 8.21
N ALA A 343 -36.61 -4.92 7.01
CA ALA A 343 -35.48 -5.48 6.28
C ALA A 343 -34.38 -4.44 5.98
N ILE A 344 -34.76 -3.22 5.61
CA ILE A 344 -33.80 -2.12 5.39
C ILE A 344 -33.06 -1.73 6.69
N LEU A 345 -33.78 -1.64 7.81
CA LEU A 345 -33.16 -1.32 9.11
C LEU A 345 -32.27 -2.46 9.62
N ALA A 346 -32.73 -3.71 9.50
CA ALA A 346 -31.94 -4.90 9.77
C ALA A 346 -30.68 -4.94 8.88
N GLY A 347 -30.81 -4.47 7.63
CA GLY A 347 -29.75 -4.05 6.71
C GLY A 347 -28.50 -3.51 7.38
N GLY A 348 -28.65 -2.32 7.94
CA GLY A 348 -27.57 -1.60 8.61
C GLY A 348 -27.03 -2.33 9.83
N ILE A 349 -27.91 -2.92 10.64
CA ILE A 349 -27.50 -3.64 11.87
C ILE A 349 -26.66 -4.89 11.55
N LEU A 350 -27.07 -5.68 10.55
CA LEU A 350 -26.37 -6.89 10.16
C LEU A 350 -25.01 -6.56 9.52
N LEU A 351 -24.94 -5.55 8.65
CA LEU A 351 -23.68 -5.06 8.08
C LEU A 351 -22.72 -4.56 9.16
N PHE A 352 -23.23 -3.75 10.10
CA PHE A 352 -22.44 -3.27 11.23
C PHE A 352 -21.92 -4.43 12.09
N THR A 353 -22.79 -5.39 12.42
CA THR A 353 -22.43 -6.57 13.21
C THR A 353 -21.36 -7.41 12.51
N ALA A 354 -21.51 -7.67 11.21
CA ALA A 354 -20.51 -8.41 10.44
C ALA A 354 -19.14 -7.70 10.43
N GLY A 355 -19.13 -6.36 10.34
CA GLY A 355 -17.91 -5.58 10.43
C GLY A 355 -17.29 -5.54 11.83
N VAL A 356 -18.09 -5.58 12.90
CA VAL A 356 -17.56 -5.75 14.26
C VAL A 356 -16.95 -7.14 14.43
N VAL A 357 -17.63 -8.20 13.96
CA VAL A 357 -17.13 -9.58 14.00
C VAL A 357 -15.81 -9.71 13.25
N SER A 358 -15.70 -9.11 12.06
CA SER A 358 -14.45 -9.15 11.27
C SER A 358 -13.28 -8.49 12.01
N CYS A 359 -13.51 -7.36 12.69
CA CYS A 359 -12.52 -6.66 13.51
C CYS A 359 -12.09 -7.48 14.74
N LEU A 360 -13.03 -8.15 15.40
CA LEU A 360 -12.76 -9.02 16.55
C LEU A 360 -11.94 -10.25 16.14
N ILE A 361 -12.28 -10.86 14.99
CA ILE A 361 -11.50 -11.98 14.44
C ILE A 361 -10.08 -11.53 14.12
N ALA A 362 -9.88 -10.36 13.51
CA ALA A 362 -8.54 -9.84 13.25
C ALA A 362 -7.75 -9.57 14.54
N THR A 363 -8.38 -9.03 15.58
CA THR A 363 -7.77 -8.89 16.91
C THR A 363 -7.38 -10.25 17.50
N ALA A 364 -8.28 -11.24 17.46
CA ALA A 364 -8.00 -12.58 17.95
C ALA A 364 -6.84 -13.24 17.19
N ALA A 365 -6.84 -13.15 15.85
CA ALA A 365 -5.78 -13.67 15.01
C ALA A 365 -4.43 -13.04 15.37
N LYS A 366 -4.39 -11.71 15.58
CA LYS A 366 -3.17 -11.02 16.03
C LYS A 366 -2.64 -11.60 17.33
N TRP A 367 -3.46 -11.76 18.36
CA TRP A 367 -2.98 -12.25 19.67
C TRP A 367 -2.61 -13.74 19.66
N VAL A 368 -3.29 -14.55 18.85
CA VAL A 368 -2.93 -15.97 18.66
C VAL A 368 -1.60 -16.12 17.93
N LEU A 369 -1.39 -15.34 16.87
CA LEU A 369 -0.21 -15.43 16.01
C LEU A 369 1.01 -14.73 16.61
N MET A 370 0.80 -13.57 17.24
CA MET A 370 1.82 -12.63 17.72
C MET A 370 1.54 -12.19 19.17
N PRO A 371 1.59 -13.09 20.17
CA PRO A 371 1.30 -12.74 21.56
C PRO A 371 2.38 -11.88 22.22
N ASN A 372 3.63 -11.99 21.75
CA ASN A 372 4.80 -11.38 22.37
C ASN A 372 5.59 -10.59 21.33
N VAL A 373 5.28 -9.30 21.20
CA VAL A 373 6.06 -8.35 20.39
C VAL A 373 6.81 -7.41 21.33
N ALA A 374 8.12 -7.31 21.15
CA ALA A 374 8.98 -6.50 22.00
C ALA A 374 9.96 -5.64 21.18
N ALA A 375 10.22 -4.43 21.67
CA ALA A 375 11.20 -3.53 21.10
C ALA A 375 12.64 -4.05 21.27
N GLY A 376 13.53 -3.66 20.37
CA GLY A 376 14.94 -4.05 20.36
C GLY A 376 15.23 -5.43 19.75
N HIS A 377 14.19 -6.22 19.47
CA HIS A 377 14.35 -7.53 18.84
C HIS A 377 14.73 -7.43 17.36
N GLN A 378 15.49 -8.43 16.89
CA GLN A 378 15.89 -8.55 15.49
C GLN A 378 15.54 -9.95 14.99
N HIS A 379 14.91 -10.01 13.81
CA HIS A 379 14.45 -11.26 13.21
C HIS A 379 14.89 -11.31 11.74
N PRO A 380 15.64 -12.35 11.32
CA PRO A 380 15.94 -12.51 9.90
C PRO A 380 14.65 -12.77 9.12
N LEU A 381 14.64 -12.39 7.84
CA LEU A 381 13.48 -12.57 6.95
C LEU A 381 12.94 -14.01 6.97
N TRP A 382 13.83 -15.00 7.01
CA TRP A 382 13.43 -16.41 7.08
C TRP A 382 13.24 -16.88 8.52
N SER A 383 12.34 -16.22 9.25
CA SER A 383 11.95 -16.59 10.61
C SER A 383 10.44 -16.67 10.76
N SER A 384 9.98 -17.57 11.63
CA SER A 384 8.57 -17.74 11.96
C SER A 384 7.93 -16.46 12.51
N PHE A 385 8.70 -15.59 13.17
CA PHE A 385 8.21 -14.29 13.63
C PHE A 385 7.71 -13.44 12.46
N VAL A 386 8.55 -13.23 11.42
CA VAL A 386 8.20 -12.43 10.25
C VAL A 386 6.96 -13.00 9.54
N TRP A 387 6.91 -14.32 9.32
CA TRP A 387 5.80 -14.93 8.58
C TRP A 387 4.47 -14.88 9.34
N ARG A 388 4.50 -15.07 10.67
CA ARG A 388 3.30 -14.93 11.51
C ARG A 388 2.83 -13.48 11.61
N ASN A 389 3.78 -12.53 11.67
CA ASN A 389 3.48 -11.10 11.66
C ASN A 389 2.75 -10.69 10.38
N GLU A 390 3.27 -11.13 9.23
CA GLU A 390 2.64 -10.91 7.93
C GLU A 390 1.28 -11.61 7.78
N LEU A 391 1.12 -12.82 8.36
CA LEU A 391 -0.17 -13.49 8.40
C LEU A 391 -1.18 -12.70 9.25
N ALA A 392 -0.79 -12.18 10.42
CA ALA A 392 -1.63 -11.34 11.25
C ALA A 392 -2.05 -10.06 10.51
N LEU A 393 -1.12 -9.41 9.79
CA LEU A 393 -1.41 -8.27 8.93
C LEU A 393 -2.43 -8.63 7.84
N THR A 394 -2.38 -9.84 7.29
CA THR A 394 -3.36 -10.30 6.28
C THR A 394 -4.78 -10.33 6.82
N PHE A 395 -4.99 -10.70 8.10
CA PHE A 395 -6.33 -10.61 8.72
C PHE A 395 -6.80 -9.16 8.83
N VAL A 396 -5.90 -8.22 9.09
CA VAL A 396 -6.26 -6.79 9.09
C VAL A 396 -6.63 -6.33 7.68
N GLU A 397 -5.77 -6.57 6.69
CA GLU A 397 -5.90 -6.03 5.34
C GLU A 397 -6.99 -6.71 4.50
N SER A 398 -7.19 -8.02 4.67
CA SER A 398 -8.15 -8.81 3.88
C SER A 398 -9.50 -9.03 4.57
N LEU A 399 -9.61 -8.81 5.89
CA LEU A 399 -10.84 -9.05 6.65
C LEU A 399 -11.34 -7.80 7.40
N ALA A 400 -10.58 -7.24 8.34
CA ALA A 400 -11.07 -6.09 9.12
C ALA A 400 -11.22 -4.82 8.28
N LEU A 401 -10.23 -4.52 7.43
CA LEU A 401 -10.17 -3.32 6.63
C LEU A 401 -11.32 -3.21 5.62
N PRO A 402 -11.65 -4.25 4.84
CA PRO A 402 -12.73 -4.16 3.88
C PRO A 402 -14.12 -4.06 4.48
N TRP A 403 -14.33 -4.69 5.62
CA TRP A 403 -15.62 -4.76 6.28
C TRP A 403 -15.94 -3.56 7.15
N MET A 404 -14.95 -2.93 7.79
CA MET A 404 -15.24 -1.88 8.78
C MET A 404 -14.16 -0.80 8.89
N LEU A 405 -12.86 -1.13 8.98
CA LEU A 405 -11.86 -0.13 9.42
C LEU A 405 -11.79 1.14 8.54
N ARG A 406 -12.04 1.02 7.24
CA ARG A 406 -12.09 2.19 6.33
C ARG A 406 -13.13 3.23 6.73
N LEU A 407 -14.22 2.80 7.35
CA LEU A 407 -15.30 3.67 7.84
C LEU A 407 -14.96 4.31 9.20
N LEU A 408 -13.96 3.77 9.91
CA LEU A 408 -13.62 4.21 11.27
C LEU A 408 -12.55 5.31 11.28
N TYR A 409 -11.95 5.68 10.15
CA TYR A 409 -10.91 6.71 10.07
C TYR A 409 -11.41 8.06 10.59
N GLY A 410 -10.62 8.69 11.46
CA GLY A 410 -10.98 9.95 12.13
C GLY A 410 -12.00 9.79 13.25
N THR A 411 -12.44 8.57 13.58
CA THR A 411 -13.43 8.31 14.63
C THR A 411 -12.78 7.73 15.90
N PRO A 412 -13.40 7.89 17.09
CA PRO A 412 -12.94 7.23 18.31
C PRO A 412 -12.94 5.70 18.22
N LEU A 413 -13.76 5.11 17.33
CA LEU A 413 -13.87 3.65 17.18
C LEU A 413 -12.59 3.03 16.63
N LEU A 414 -11.87 3.72 15.73
CA LEU A 414 -10.57 3.23 15.27
C LEU A 414 -9.57 3.16 16.42
N ASN A 415 -9.52 4.19 17.27
CA ASN A 415 -8.67 4.20 18.45
C ASN A 415 -9.04 3.07 19.42
N MET A 416 -10.33 2.79 19.60
CA MET A 416 -10.78 1.66 20.43
C MET A 416 -10.27 0.33 19.88
N TRP A 417 -10.39 0.10 18.58
CA TRP A 417 -9.89 -1.13 17.95
C TRP A 417 -8.36 -1.23 17.96
N LEU A 418 -7.63 -0.13 17.70
CA LEU A 418 -6.16 -0.13 17.79
C LEU A 418 -5.67 -0.46 19.21
N ARG A 419 -6.41 -0.06 20.25
CA ARG A 419 -6.14 -0.49 21.63
C ARG A 419 -6.35 -1.99 21.83
N THR A 420 -7.34 -2.61 21.18
CA THR A 420 -7.49 -4.09 21.23
C THR A 420 -6.36 -4.81 20.51
N MET A 421 -5.74 -4.18 19.51
CA MET A 421 -4.51 -4.67 18.87
C MET A 421 -3.26 -4.49 19.76
N GLY A 422 -3.35 -3.64 20.79
CA GLY A 422 -2.34 -3.46 21.84
C GLY A 422 -1.65 -2.09 21.83
N ALA A 423 -2.05 -1.16 20.98
CA ALA A 423 -1.51 0.20 20.99
C ALA A 423 -1.89 0.97 22.26
N GLU A 424 -0.94 1.74 22.79
CA GLU A 424 -1.16 2.66 23.90
C GLU A 424 -1.69 3.98 23.33
N ILE A 425 -3.00 4.27 23.45
CA ILE A 425 -3.62 5.46 22.84
C ILE A 425 -4.36 6.30 23.88
N GLY A 426 -3.92 7.55 24.07
CA GLY A 426 -4.50 8.53 24.98
C GLY A 426 -5.89 9.05 24.59
N GLN A 427 -6.39 10.00 25.37
CA GLN A 427 -7.69 10.64 25.16
C GLN A 427 -7.63 11.68 24.04
N GLY A 428 -8.71 11.84 23.27
CA GLY A 428 -8.81 12.87 22.23
C GLY A 428 -7.89 12.68 21.02
N VAL A 429 -7.31 11.50 20.84
CA VAL A 429 -6.46 11.20 19.67
C VAL A 429 -7.28 11.21 18.38
N TRP A 430 -6.78 11.89 17.35
CA TRP A 430 -7.32 11.83 15.99
C TRP A 430 -6.45 10.91 15.15
N CYS A 431 -6.99 9.81 14.62
CA CYS A 431 -6.23 8.84 13.83
C CYS A 431 -6.95 8.50 12.53
N GLU A 432 -6.29 8.68 11.38
CA GLU A 432 -6.84 8.40 10.04
C GLU A 432 -6.09 7.27 9.32
N THR A 433 -5.45 6.37 10.06
CA THR A 433 -4.71 5.24 9.47
C THR A 433 -4.78 4.02 10.37
N HIS A 434 -4.95 2.83 9.77
CA HIS A 434 -4.85 1.55 10.47
C HIS A 434 -3.43 0.96 10.42
N ARG A 435 -2.49 1.60 9.71
CA ARG A 435 -1.15 1.05 9.43
C ARG A 435 -0.22 1.15 10.64
N PHE A 436 -0.47 0.24 11.58
CA PHE A 436 0.27 -0.01 12.80
C PHE A 436 0.73 -1.48 12.74
N PRO A 437 1.83 -1.80 12.01
CA PRO A 437 2.25 -3.18 11.78
C PRO A 437 2.39 -3.97 13.08
N GLU A 438 3.05 -3.38 14.07
CA GLU A 438 3.13 -3.90 15.43
C GLU A 438 2.52 -2.89 16.41
N ALA A 439 1.20 -2.92 16.55
CA ALA A 439 0.44 -1.95 17.34
C ALA A 439 0.97 -1.79 18.77
N GLU A 440 1.45 -2.87 19.41
CA GLU A 440 2.01 -2.85 20.78
C GLU A 440 3.27 -2.00 20.95
N LEU A 441 3.94 -1.66 19.84
CA LEU A 441 5.12 -0.81 19.85
C LEU A 441 4.78 0.67 19.61
N VAL A 442 3.50 1.01 19.47
CA VAL A 442 3.05 2.39 19.24
C VAL A 442 2.42 2.97 20.50
N SER A 443 2.95 4.13 20.92
CA SER A 443 2.40 4.92 22.03
C SER A 443 2.03 6.32 21.56
N LEU A 444 0.75 6.69 21.73
CA LEU A 444 0.18 7.99 21.40
C LEU A 444 -0.36 8.64 22.66
N GLY A 445 0.20 9.80 23.03
CA GLY A 445 -0.26 10.64 24.13
C GLY A 445 -1.64 11.26 23.89
N ASN A 446 -2.10 12.06 24.84
CA ASN A 446 -3.39 12.74 24.77
C ASN A 446 -3.40 13.80 23.66
N GLY A 447 -4.49 13.88 22.88
CA GLY A 447 -4.66 14.88 21.83
C GLY A 447 -3.71 14.73 20.64
N VAL A 448 -3.01 13.59 20.51
CA VAL A 448 -2.16 13.31 19.35
C VAL A 448 -2.98 13.25 18.07
N THR A 449 -2.42 13.76 16.97
CA THR A 449 -3.02 13.68 15.64
C THR A 449 -2.14 12.87 14.69
N VAL A 450 -2.63 11.73 14.22
CA VAL A 450 -2.02 10.89 13.18
C VAL A 450 -2.85 10.99 11.91
N ASN A 451 -2.36 11.74 10.93
CA ASN A 451 -3.11 12.02 9.71
C ASN A 451 -3.13 10.84 8.73
N ARG A 452 -3.98 10.96 7.70
CA ARG A 452 -4.11 9.97 6.64
C ARG A 452 -2.77 9.62 6.01
N GLN A 453 -2.69 8.38 5.52
CA GLN A 453 -1.50 7.87 4.84
C GLN A 453 -0.21 7.87 5.68
N CYS A 454 -0.26 8.12 6.99
CA CYS A 454 0.87 7.78 7.86
C CYS A 454 1.04 6.26 7.94
N VAL A 455 2.29 5.83 8.18
CA VAL A 455 2.64 4.46 8.57
C VAL A 455 3.38 4.58 9.89
N MET A 456 2.84 4.01 10.95
CA MET A 456 3.52 3.94 12.24
C MET A 456 4.57 2.84 12.15
N GLN A 457 5.72 3.16 11.55
CA GLN A 457 6.68 2.16 11.15
C GLN A 457 7.54 1.70 12.33
N THR A 458 7.07 0.63 12.97
CA THR A 458 7.67 -0.01 14.15
C THR A 458 8.78 -0.98 13.83
N HIS A 459 8.96 -1.31 12.55
CA HIS A 459 10.09 -2.09 12.08
C HIS A 459 10.75 -1.56 10.81
N LEU A 460 12.02 -1.94 10.62
CA LEU A 460 12.77 -1.70 9.38
C LEU A 460 13.46 -2.98 8.93
N PHE A 461 13.42 -3.24 7.62
CA PHE A 461 14.30 -4.20 6.99
C PHE A 461 15.59 -3.50 6.56
N HIS A 462 16.72 -3.97 7.09
CA HIS A 462 18.05 -3.67 6.57
C HIS A 462 18.72 -5.00 6.23
N ASP A 463 19.15 -5.18 4.98
CA ASP A 463 19.81 -6.41 4.52
C ASP A 463 19.04 -7.70 4.90
N ARG A 464 17.70 -7.65 4.76
CA ARG A 464 16.76 -8.74 5.09
C ARG A 464 16.73 -9.14 6.58
N LEU A 465 17.17 -8.25 7.45
CA LEU A 465 16.99 -8.34 8.90
C LEU A 465 15.92 -7.33 9.34
N MET A 466 14.82 -7.83 9.88
CA MET A 466 13.76 -7.03 10.50
C MET A 466 14.24 -6.57 11.88
N ARG A 467 14.18 -5.27 12.14
CA ARG A 467 14.49 -4.68 13.46
C ARG A 467 13.29 -3.95 13.99
N LEU A 468 12.87 -4.28 15.21
CA LEU A 468 11.70 -3.70 15.85
C LEU A 468 12.09 -2.70 16.93
N ASP A 469 11.33 -1.63 17.04
CA ASP A 469 11.48 -0.66 18.13
C ASP A 469 10.19 0.16 18.31
N ARG A 470 10.08 0.87 19.43
CA ARG A 470 8.91 1.69 19.75
C ARG A 470 8.82 2.94 18.88
N VAL A 471 7.59 3.41 18.63
CA VAL A 471 7.30 4.73 18.06
C VAL A 471 6.42 5.48 19.05
N THR A 472 6.90 6.61 19.56
CA THR A 472 6.20 7.38 20.60
C THR A 472 5.87 8.78 20.12
N LEU A 473 4.61 9.16 20.19
CA LEU A 473 4.14 10.54 20.02
C LEU A 473 3.62 11.03 21.37
N LYS A 474 4.23 12.07 21.92
CA LYS A 474 3.79 12.66 23.20
C LYS A 474 2.55 13.54 23.03
N ASP A 475 1.98 13.97 24.14
CA ASP A 475 0.74 14.76 24.20
C ASP A 475 0.73 15.94 23.21
N GLY A 476 -0.35 16.04 22.43
CA GLY A 476 -0.58 17.10 21.44
C GLY A 476 0.32 17.03 20.19
N ALA A 477 1.18 16.01 20.05
CA ALA A 477 2.02 15.86 18.86
C ALA A 477 1.18 15.61 17.59
N THR A 478 1.62 16.15 16.47
CA THR A 478 0.98 15.98 15.16
C THR A 478 1.92 15.35 14.16
N LEU A 479 1.48 14.25 13.55
CA LEU A 479 2.13 13.63 12.40
C LEU A 479 1.32 13.95 11.13
N GLY A 480 1.90 14.74 10.23
CA GLY A 480 1.25 15.22 9.01
C GLY A 480 0.97 14.12 7.98
N PRO A 481 0.06 14.35 7.01
CA PRO A 481 -0.32 13.34 6.03
C PRO A 481 0.88 12.70 5.32
N ALA A 482 0.86 11.37 5.20
CA ALA A 482 1.93 10.61 4.57
C ALA A 482 3.33 10.72 5.21
N ALA A 483 3.43 11.25 6.44
CA ALA A 483 4.68 11.19 7.20
C ALA A 483 4.89 9.81 7.83
N ILE A 484 6.16 9.42 7.97
CA ILE A 484 6.55 8.11 8.51
C ILE A 484 7.59 8.32 9.62
N PRO A 485 7.25 8.00 10.88
CA PRO A 485 8.23 7.84 11.93
C PRO A 485 8.88 6.46 11.86
N LEU A 486 10.22 6.43 11.84
CA LEU A 486 10.98 5.18 11.90
C LEU A 486 11.07 4.62 13.34
N PRO A 487 11.49 3.35 13.51
CA PRO A 487 11.59 2.73 14.82
C PRO A 487 12.52 3.50 15.77
N GLY A 488 12.15 3.56 17.05
CA GLY A 488 12.89 4.20 18.13
C GLY A 488 12.64 5.70 18.23
N THR A 489 11.72 6.25 17.44
CA THR A 489 11.44 7.69 17.42
C THR A 489 10.60 8.14 18.60
N ILE A 490 10.91 9.36 19.08
CA ILE A 490 10.10 10.07 20.07
C ILE A 490 9.76 11.45 19.53
N ILE A 491 8.49 11.70 19.29
CA ILE A 491 7.97 12.99 18.83
C ILE A 491 7.47 13.77 20.05
N GLY A 492 8.11 14.91 20.33
CA GLY A 492 7.87 15.74 21.52
C GLY A 492 6.46 16.32 21.64
N SER A 493 6.08 16.72 22.85
CA SER A 493 4.74 17.23 23.16
C SER A 493 4.45 18.51 22.37
N GLY A 494 3.27 18.60 21.75
CA GLY A 494 2.85 19.75 20.94
C GLY A 494 3.68 19.98 19.68
N SER A 495 4.60 19.08 19.32
CA SER A 495 5.40 19.21 18.11
C SER A 495 4.61 18.82 16.86
N THR A 496 5.01 19.36 15.70
CA THR A 496 4.36 19.09 14.41
C THR A 496 5.37 18.60 13.40
N ILE A 497 5.13 17.42 12.87
CA ILE A 497 5.82 16.87 11.70
C ILE A 497 4.94 17.13 10.46
N GLY A 498 5.51 17.79 9.45
CA GLY A 498 4.81 18.15 8.23
C GLY A 498 4.49 16.94 7.33
N PRO A 499 3.71 17.14 6.25
CA PRO A 499 3.36 16.08 5.32
C PRO A 499 4.59 15.45 4.64
N LEU A 500 4.47 14.19 4.20
CA LEU A 500 5.53 13.43 3.49
C LEU A 500 6.90 13.45 4.16
N SER A 501 6.93 13.64 5.48
CA SER A 501 8.17 13.77 6.22
C SER A 501 8.64 12.44 6.78
N LEU A 502 9.95 12.27 6.90
CA LEU A 502 10.57 11.07 7.47
C LEU A 502 11.30 11.44 8.76
N VAL A 503 10.80 10.95 9.90
CA VAL A 503 11.51 11.06 11.18
C VAL A 503 12.48 9.89 11.26
N MET A 504 13.77 10.18 11.41
CA MET A 504 14.84 9.18 11.31
C MET A 504 14.83 8.22 12.49
N ARG A 505 15.38 7.02 12.28
CA ARG A 505 15.45 5.98 13.31
C ARG A 505 16.13 6.52 14.58
N GLY A 506 15.49 6.34 15.73
CA GLY A 506 16.02 6.80 17.01
C GLY A 506 16.05 8.33 17.20
N GLU A 507 15.42 9.09 16.29
CA GLU A 507 15.41 10.55 16.38
C GLU A 507 14.41 11.03 17.44
N HIS A 508 14.86 12.00 18.25
CA HIS A 508 14.07 12.63 19.30
C HIS A 508 13.73 14.06 18.87
N VAL A 509 12.46 14.30 18.56
CA VAL A 509 11.97 15.61 18.15
C VAL A 509 11.64 16.42 19.40
N PRO A 510 12.19 17.63 19.58
CA PRO A 510 11.93 18.46 20.75
C PRO A 510 10.44 18.83 20.91
N ASP A 511 10.02 19.10 22.14
CA ASP A 511 8.67 19.58 22.43
C ASP A 511 8.40 20.94 21.72
N SER A 512 7.14 21.21 21.38
CA SER A 512 6.65 22.48 20.80
C SER A 512 7.42 22.98 19.57
N SER A 513 7.91 22.06 18.75
CA SER A 513 8.73 22.37 17.58
C SER A 513 8.05 21.94 16.26
N GLN A 514 8.42 22.55 15.14
CA GLN A 514 7.84 22.25 13.82
C GLN A 514 8.93 21.76 12.86
N TRP A 515 8.65 20.66 12.17
CA TRP A 515 9.61 20.00 11.29
C TRP A 515 8.96 19.58 9.98
N LEU A 516 9.73 19.61 8.90
CA LEU A 516 9.29 19.20 7.58
C LEU A 516 10.47 18.59 6.82
N GLY A 517 10.21 17.57 6.01
CA GLY A 517 11.16 17.04 5.05
C GLY A 517 11.46 15.56 5.21
N ASN A 518 12.17 15.02 4.23
CA ASN A 518 12.67 13.66 4.24
C ASN A 518 14.19 13.69 3.99
N PRO A 519 15.05 13.57 5.02
CA PRO A 519 14.73 13.60 6.46
C PRO A 519 14.13 14.93 6.96
N ILE A 520 13.51 14.90 8.14
CA ILE A 520 12.98 16.11 8.77
C ILE A 520 14.07 17.15 9.08
N ARG A 521 13.72 18.43 8.92
CA ARG A 521 14.51 19.60 9.34
C ARG A 521 13.57 20.63 9.96
N PRO A 522 14.08 21.60 10.75
CA PRO A 522 13.25 22.68 11.28
C PRO A 522 12.45 23.35 10.14
N TRP A 523 11.15 23.53 10.35
CA TRP A 523 10.28 24.12 9.34
C TRP A 523 10.44 25.64 9.37
N GLU A 524 11.36 26.18 8.56
CA GLU A 524 11.78 27.60 8.57
C GLU A 524 10.63 28.57 8.30
N ASN A 525 9.73 28.24 7.37
CA ASN A 525 8.50 29.01 7.09
C ASN A 525 7.30 28.58 7.96
N SER A 526 7.56 28.05 9.16
CA SER A 526 6.50 27.82 10.13
C SER A 526 5.82 29.15 10.47
N PRO A 527 4.51 29.32 10.24
CA PRO A 527 3.80 30.44 10.79
C PRO A 527 3.90 30.33 12.30
N LYS A 528 4.30 31.42 12.93
CA LYS A 528 4.34 31.54 14.39
C LYS A 528 2.98 31.10 14.93
N CYS A 529 2.99 30.27 15.98
CA CYS A 529 1.74 29.94 16.67
C CYS A 529 1.10 31.25 17.12
N ALA A 530 -0.11 31.52 16.63
CA ALA A 530 -0.93 32.64 17.08
C ALA A 530 -1.55 32.31 18.43
#